data_AF-A0AAD8IYM3-F1
#
_entry.id   AF-A0AAD8IYM3-F1
#
_cell.length_a   1.000
_cell.length_b   1.000
_cell.length_c   1.000
_cell.angle_alpha   90.00
_cell.angle_beta   90.00
_cell.angle_gamma   90.00
#
_symmetry.space_group_name_H-M   'P 1'
#
loop_
_entity.id
_entity.type
_entity.pdbx_description
1 polymer ?
#
loop_
_entity_poly.entity_id
_entity_poly.type
_entity_poly.pdbx_seq_one_letter_code
_entity_poly.pdbx_strand_id
1 'polypeptide(L)'
;MFIASGLEFVPNNYSAPLANENAPEVFHLIQSFLTNSDIGTALTAPSKLSASQIRTFWQTGTYDDGGESGSPSIIFEVQGEEFIVTPTTVRDALGLEDFNAFTTVGDFELVRMMREIGYSGPLSKIGQLKRPLLRKEWSFFFDCITRAFGKKCTNWDAIPTDSLQIGYSLLYDFVN
;
A
#
# COMPACT_ATOMS: atom_id res chain seq x y z
N MET A 1 -18.97 -4.47 -2.90
CA MET A 1 -19.67 -3.77 -1.81
C MET A 1 -20.34 -4.82 -0.96
N PHE A 2 -20.14 -4.81 0.35
CA PHE A 2 -20.80 -5.76 1.25
C PHE A 2 -21.32 -5.02 2.47
N ILE A 3 -22.42 -5.52 3.04
CA ILE A 3 -23.05 -4.94 4.22
C ILE A 3 -22.72 -5.82 5.42
N ALA A 4 -22.16 -5.22 6.46
CA ALA A 4 -21.88 -5.90 7.71
C ALA A 4 -22.14 -4.95 8.90
N SER A 5 -22.83 -5.43 9.93
CA SER A 5 -23.20 -4.64 11.12
C SER A 5 -23.94 -3.32 10.81
N GLY A 6 -24.72 -3.29 9.72
CA GLY A 6 -25.47 -2.11 9.27
C GLY A 6 -24.62 -1.04 8.56
N LEU A 7 -23.34 -1.32 8.31
CA LEU A 7 -22.45 -0.46 7.52
C LEU A 7 -22.21 -1.06 6.15
N GLU A 8 -22.11 -0.18 5.15
CA GLU A 8 -21.71 -0.53 3.80
C GLU A 8 -20.19 -0.39 3.66
N PHE A 9 -19.54 -1.50 3.34
CA PHE A 9 -18.10 -1.54 3.10
C PHE A 9 -17.82 -1.63 1.61
N VAL A 10 -16.93 -0.76 1.16
CA VAL A 10 -16.35 -0.85 -0.19
C VAL A 10 -15.08 -1.69 -0.09
N PRO A 11 -14.97 -2.79 -0.87
CA PRO A 11 -13.76 -3.61 -0.86
C PRO A 11 -12.53 -2.79 -1.29
N ASN A 12 -11.57 -2.70 -0.38
CA ASN A 12 -10.27 -2.06 -0.54
C ASN A 12 -9.21 -2.94 0.17
N ASN A 13 -7.93 -2.52 0.12
CA ASN A 13 -6.83 -3.19 0.81
C ASN A 13 -6.74 -4.69 0.47
N TYR A 14 -6.62 -4.98 -0.83
CA TYR A 14 -6.60 -6.36 -1.32
C TYR A 14 -5.23 -6.98 -1.11
N SER A 15 -5.22 -8.25 -0.69
CA SER A 15 -4.00 -9.05 -0.65
C SER A 15 -3.52 -9.36 -2.07
N ALA A 16 -2.21 -9.27 -2.28
CA ALA A 16 -1.54 -9.56 -3.54
C ALA A 16 -1.39 -11.07 -3.76
N PRO A 17 -1.69 -11.59 -4.97
CA PRO A 17 -1.53 -13.00 -5.28
C PRO A 17 -0.06 -13.30 -5.63
N LEU A 18 0.79 -13.48 -4.62
CA LEU A 18 2.23 -13.67 -4.80
C LEU A 18 2.70 -15.13 -4.85
N ALA A 19 1.78 -16.10 -4.80
CA ALA A 19 2.12 -17.52 -4.94
C ALA A 19 2.40 -17.89 -6.41
N ASN A 20 3.49 -18.62 -6.65
CA ASN A 20 3.93 -19.01 -8.00
C ASN A 20 3.18 -20.23 -8.56
N GLU A 21 2.64 -21.10 -7.70
CA GLU A 21 2.15 -22.45 -8.03
C GLU A 21 1.12 -22.50 -9.18
N ASN A 22 0.33 -21.45 -9.36
CA ASN A 22 -0.70 -21.36 -10.40
C ASN A 22 -0.52 -20.12 -11.31
N ALA A 23 0.60 -19.41 -11.17
CA ALA A 23 0.87 -18.20 -11.92
C ALA A 23 1.67 -18.51 -13.20
N PRO A 24 1.44 -17.80 -14.31
CA PRO A 24 2.30 -17.90 -15.49
C PRO A 24 3.75 -17.54 -15.15
N GLU A 25 4.72 -18.28 -15.71
CA GLU A 25 6.16 -18.14 -15.42
C GLU A 25 6.69 -16.71 -15.56
N VAL A 26 6.12 -15.94 -16.50
CA VAL A 26 6.47 -14.54 -16.74
C VAL A 26 6.32 -13.66 -15.49
N PHE A 27 5.47 -14.03 -14.53
CA PHE A 27 5.27 -13.28 -13.29
C PHE A 27 6.14 -13.78 -12.13
N HIS A 28 6.72 -14.98 -12.20
CA HIS A 28 7.38 -15.61 -11.05
C HIS A 28 8.53 -14.77 -10.49
N LEU A 29 9.26 -14.06 -11.36
CA LEU A 29 10.34 -13.16 -10.92
C LEU A 29 9.78 -12.01 -10.07
N ILE A 30 8.74 -11.32 -10.54
CA ILE A 30 8.14 -10.20 -9.82
C ILE A 30 7.38 -10.69 -8.57
N GLN A 31 6.71 -11.83 -8.63
CA GLN A 31 6.06 -12.42 -7.47
C GLN A 31 7.08 -12.79 -6.38
N SER A 32 8.18 -13.43 -6.76
CA SER A 32 9.28 -13.74 -5.84
C SER A 32 9.91 -12.46 -5.29
N PHE A 33 10.13 -11.46 -6.14
CA PHE A 33 10.66 -10.16 -5.71
C PHE A 33 9.76 -9.50 -4.65
N LEU A 34 8.46 -9.36 -4.93
CA LEU A 34 7.51 -8.74 -4.01
C LEU A 34 7.35 -9.53 -2.71
N THR A 35 7.36 -10.87 -2.78
CA THR A 35 7.26 -11.75 -1.60
C THR A 35 8.43 -11.53 -0.64
N ASN A 36 9.63 -11.34 -1.17
CA ASN A 36 10.85 -11.15 -0.38
C ASN A 36 11.20 -9.67 -0.13
N SER A 37 10.34 -8.74 -0.55
CA SER A 37 10.53 -7.31 -0.30
C SER A 37 10.05 -6.91 1.10
N ASP A 38 10.46 -5.73 1.57
CA ASP A 38 10.07 -5.20 2.89
C ASP A 38 8.55 -5.05 3.06
N ILE A 39 7.81 -4.92 1.94
CA ILE A 39 6.35 -4.84 1.96
C ILE A 39 5.67 -6.20 1.73
N GLY A 40 6.41 -7.30 1.60
CA GLY A 40 5.86 -8.62 1.28
C GLY A 40 4.81 -9.10 2.29
N THR A 41 5.07 -8.85 3.57
CA THR A 41 4.11 -9.09 4.66
C THR A 41 2.87 -8.23 4.48
N ALA A 42 3.02 -6.92 4.31
CA ALA A 42 1.91 -5.99 4.09
C ALA A 42 1.06 -6.35 2.85
N LEU A 43 1.69 -6.85 1.79
CA LEU A 43 1.00 -7.27 0.57
C LEU A 43 0.19 -8.56 0.74
N THR A 44 0.56 -9.45 1.66
CA THR A 44 -0.03 -10.79 1.79
C THR A 44 -0.81 -11.00 3.08
N ALA A 45 -0.68 -10.08 4.04
CA ALA A 45 -1.33 -10.16 5.34
C ALA A 45 -2.85 -10.38 5.15
N PRO A 46 -3.43 -11.39 5.81
CA PRO A 46 -4.85 -11.67 5.68
C PRO A 46 -5.67 -10.54 6.34
N SER A 47 -6.65 -10.01 5.62
CA SER A 47 -7.60 -9.03 6.14
C SER A 47 -8.64 -9.69 7.04
N LYS A 48 -8.24 -10.12 8.24
CA LYS A 48 -9.18 -10.55 9.30
C LYS A 48 -9.73 -9.31 9.99
N LEU A 49 -10.74 -8.69 9.40
CA LEU A 49 -11.39 -7.53 9.99
C LEU A 49 -12.81 -7.86 10.43
N SER A 50 -13.12 -7.56 11.69
CA SER A 50 -14.51 -7.57 12.16
C SER A 50 -15.19 -6.25 11.83
N ALA A 51 -16.32 -6.31 11.12
CA ALA A 51 -17.11 -5.12 10.79
C ALA A 51 -17.60 -4.37 12.04
N SER A 52 -17.87 -5.07 13.15
CA SER A 52 -18.22 -4.41 14.41
C SER A 52 -17.04 -3.65 15.01
N GLN A 53 -15.82 -4.21 14.95
CA GLN A 53 -14.62 -3.54 15.46
C GLN A 53 -14.25 -2.33 14.60
N ILE A 54 -14.34 -2.43 13.27
CA ILE A 54 -14.13 -1.27 12.39
C ILE A 54 -15.14 -0.16 12.72
N ARG A 55 -16.41 -0.52 12.92
CA ARG A 55 -17.45 0.45 13.30
C ARG A 55 -17.09 1.15 14.61
N THR A 56 -16.78 0.38 15.66
CA THR A 56 -16.43 0.94 16.96
C THR A 56 -15.22 1.86 16.84
N PHE A 57 -14.15 1.40 16.19
CA PHE A 57 -12.95 2.19 15.92
C PHE A 57 -13.28 3.56 15.31
N TRP A 58 -14.07 3.61 14.24
CA TRP A 58 -14.43 4.88 13.60
C TRP A 58 -15.43 5.73 14.38
N GLN A 59 -16.23 5.15 15.27
CA GLN A 59 -17.22 5.88 16.07
C GLN A 59 -16.62 6.51 17.32
N THR A 60 -15.64 5.86 17.95
CA THR A 60 -15.02 6.31 19.21
C THR A 60 -13.64 6.88 19.00
N GLY A 61 -13.05 6.71 17.81
CA GLY A 61 -11.70 7.13 17.49
C GLY A 61 -11.50 8.64 17.62
N THR A 62 -10.57 9.06 18.46
CA THR A 62 -10.11 10.43 18.59
C THR A 62 -8.66 10.52 18.14
N TYR A 63 -8.37 11.50 17.29
CA TYR A 63 -7.01 11.79 16.83
C TYR A 63 -6.29 12.65 17.87
N ASP A 64 -5.09 12.23 18.22
CA ASP A 64 -4.12 12.97 19.03
C ASP A 64 -2.89 13.23 18.14
N ASP A 65 -2.46 14.49 18.04
CA ASP A 65 -1.29 14.86 17.24
C ASP A 65 0.04 14.59 17.94
N GLY A 66 0.01 14.24 19.23
CA GLY A 66 1.19 13.98 20.05
C GLY A 66 1.94 15.24 20.49
N GLY A 67 1.48 16.45 20.12
CA GLY A 67 2.15 17.71 20.45
C GLY A 67 3.55 17.87 19.85
N GLU A 68 4.41 18.71 20.47
CA GLU A 68 5.73 19.09 19.93
C GLU A 68 6.76 17.95 19.90
N SER A 69 6.58 16.90 20.71
CA SER A 69 7.58 15.85 20.93
C SER A 69 7.01 14.43 20.95
N GLY A 70 5.69 14.27 20.81
CA GLY A 70 5.04 12.97 20.76
C GLY A 70 4.86 12.45 19.33
N SER A 71 4.34 11.22 19.25
CA SER A 71 3.94 10.59 17.99
C SER A 71 2.43 10.72 17.84
N PRO A 72 1.90 11.01 16.64
CA PRO A 72 0.46 11.06 16.43
C PRO A 72 -0.16 9.70 16.76
N SER A 73 -1.38 9.69 17.25
CA SER A 73 -2.09 8.46 17.57
C SER A 73 -3.59 8.57 17.34
N ILE A 74 -4.24 7.42 17.23
CA ILE A 74 -5.69 7.30 17.26
C ILE A 74 -6.04 6.48 18.50
N ILE A 75 -6.75 7.11 19.41
CA ILE A 75 -7.23 6.50 20.65
C ILE A 75 -8.70 6.14 20.45
N PHE A 76 -9.11 4.93 20.83
CA PHE A 76 -10.48 4.47 20.69
C PHE A 76 -10.85 3.49 21.79
N GLU A 77 -12.14 3.39 22.11
CA GLU A 77 -12.64 2.52 23.18
C GLU A 77 -13.38 1.31 22.60
N VAL A 78 -13.07 0.11 23.08
CA VAL A 78 -13.82 -1.11 22.76
C VAL A 78 -14.24 -1.77 24.07
N GLN A 79 -15.55 -1.83 24.32
CA GLN A 79 -16.13 -2.47 25.52
C GLN A 79 -15.61 -1.90 26.86
N GLY A 80 -15.34 -0.59 26.92
CA GLY A 80 -14.82 0.07 28.13
C GLY A 80 -13.30 0.00 28.28
N GLU A 81 -12.59 -0.62 27.33
CA GLU A 81 -11.11 -0.66 27.30
C GLU A 81 -10.59 0.28 26.21
N GLU A 82 -9.59 1.09 26.55
CA GLU A 82 -8.94 2.04 25.65
C GLU A 82 -7.81 1.37 24.87
N PHE A 83 -7.78 1.61 23.56
CA PHE A 83 -6.77 1.13 22.64
C PHE A 83 -6.13 2.31 21.90
N ILE A 84 -4.83 2.19 21.62
CA ILE A 84 -4.05 3.24 20.96
C ILE A 84 -3.41 2.65 19.69
N VAL A 85 -3.64 3.32 18.56
CA VAL A 85 -2.95 3.06 17.29
C VAL A 85 -1.94 4.18 17.06
N THR A 86 -0.66 3.82 17.07
CA THR A 86 0.46 4.72 16.74
C THR A 86 1.07 4.33 15.38
N PRO A 87 1.94 5.17 14.79
CA PRO A 87 2.76 4.77 13.64
C PRO A 87 3.50 3.45 13.86
N THR A 88 4.05 3.22 15.05
CA THR A 88 4.71 1.95 15.40
C THR A 88 3.73 0.78 15.38
N THR A 89 2.52 0.94 15.91
CA THR A 89 1.46 -0.08 15.83
C THR A 89 1.15 -0.48 14.39
N VAL A 90 1.03 0.50 13.49
CA VAL A 90 0.76 0.26 12.06
C VAL A 90 1.94 -0.44 11.40
N ARG A 91 3.16 0.02 11.67
CA ARG A 91 4.40 -0.54 11.14
C ARG A 91 4.56 -2.01 11.52
N ASP A 92 4.41 -2.33 12.80
CA ASP A 92 4.53 -3.70 13.32
C ASP A 92 3.46 -4.62 12.70
N ALA A 93 2.22 -4.13 12.58
CA ALA A 93 1.13 -4.88 11.95
C ALA A 93 1.37 -5.16 10.46
N LEU A 94 2.13 -4.29 9.78
CA LEU A 94 2.50 -4.43 8.36
C LEU A 94 3.84 -5.14 8.16
N GLY A 95 4.60 -5.41 9.24
CA GLY A 95 5.92 -6.00 9.20
C GLY A 95 6.98 -5.08 8.57
N LEU A 96 6.83 -3.76 8.71
CA LEU A 96 7.77 -2.78 8.16
C LEU A 96 8.90 -2.49 9.17
N GLU A 97 10.10 -2.16 8.69
CA GLU A 97 11.20 -1.76 9.56
C GLU A 97 11.05 -0.32 10.08
N ASP A 98 11.75 0.00 11.17
CA ASP A 98 11.74 1.35 11.73
C ASP A 98 12.70 2.26 10.97
N PHE A 99 12.13 3.15 10.16
CA PHE A 99 12.88 4.14 9.41
C PHE A 99 12.77 5.53 10.06
N ASN A 100 13.92 6.19 10.20
CA ASN A 100 14.03 7.52 10.82
C ASN A 100 13.37 8.65 10.02
N ALA A 101 13.06 8.43 8.73
CA ALA A 101 12.42 9.43 7.89
C ALA A 101 11.70 8.81 6.67
N PHE A 102 10.56 9.39 6.29
CA PHE A 102 9.93 9.15 5.00
C PHE A 102 10.53 10.13 3.98
N THR A 103 11.27 9.62 3.00
CA THR A 103 11.81 10.45 1.91
C THR A 103 11.05 10.12 0.63
N THR A 104 10.48 11.15 0.00
CA THR A 104 9.92 11.02 -1.36
C THR A 104 10.93 11.50 -2.38
N VAL A 105 10.97 10.85 -3.53
CA VAL A 105 11.77 11.32 -4.67
C VAL A 105 10.98 12.28 -5.56
N GLY A 106 11.69 13.17 -6.25
CA GLY A 106 11.08 14.11 -7.18
C GLY A 106 10.67 13.46 -8.51
N ASP A 107 9.84 14.19 -9.27
CA ASP A 107 9.32 13.75 -10.58
C ASP A 107 10.42 13.28 -11.55
N PHE A 108 11.62 13.89 -11.51
CA PHE A 108 12.73 13.51 -12.37
C PHE A 108 13.14 12.04 -12.18
N GLU A 109 13.30 11.60 -10.94
CA GLU A 109 13.69 10.21 -10.63
C GLU A 109 12.54 9.23 -10.94
N LEU A 110 11.29 9.62 -10.68
CA LEU A 110 10.14 8.82 -11.07
C LEU A 110 10.05 8.65 -12.60
N VAL A 111 10.26 9.72 -13.37
CA VAL A 111 10.29 9.67 -14.84
C VAL A 111 11.41 8.76 -15.32
N ARG A 112 12.58 8.84 -14.70
CA ARG A 112 13.73 7.98 -15.01
C ARG A 112 13.40 6.50 -14.77
N MET A 113 12.89 6.15 -13.58
CA MET A 113 12.43 4.79 -13.28
C MET A 113 11.44 4.28 -14.33
N MET A 114 10.42 5.07 -14.65
CA MET A 114 9.38 4.66 -15.60
C MET A 114 9.95 4.39 -17.00
N ARG A 115 11.00 5.11 -17.42
CA ARG A 115 11.72 4.82 -18.67
C ARG A 115 12.51 3.52 -18.58
N GLU A 116 13.22 3.30 -17.48
CA GLU A 116 14.04 2.10 -17.26
C GLU A 116 13.20 0.81 -17.26
N ILE A 117 12.00 0.84 -16.67
CA ILE A 117 11.06 -0.30 -16.70
C ILE A 117 10.28 -0.44 -18.02
N GLY A 118 10.51 0.47 -18.99
CA GLY A 118 9.96 0.39 -20.34
C GLY A 118 8.52 0.86 -20.49
N TYR A 119 8.09 1.89 -19.74
CA TYR A 119 6.77 2.51 -19.93
C TYR A 119 6.62 3.12 -21.33
N SER A 120 5.56 2.75 -22.05
CA SER A 120 5.36 3.14 -23.46
C SER A 120 4.54 4.43 -23.64
N GLY A 121 4.04 5.02 -22.55
CA GLY A 121 3.18 6.20 -22.56
C GLY A 121 3.91 7.53 -22.42
N PRO A 122 3.17 8.66 -22.49
CA PRO A 122 3.73 9.97 -22.20
C PRO A 122 4.10 10.10 -20.72
N LEU A 123 5.26 10.70 -20.45
CA LEU A 123 5.80 10.94 -19.10
C LEU A 123 5.76 12.42 -18.68
N SER A 124 5.06 13.26 -19.44
CA SER A 124 4.95 14.71 -19.15
C SER A 124 4.05 15.02 -17.94
N LYS A 125 3.24 14.05 -17.49
CA LYS A 125 2.34 14.18 -16.33
C LYS A 125 2.41 12.90 -15.49
N ILE A 126 3.33 12.87 -14.53
CA ILE A 126 3.60 11.68 -13.72
C ILE A 126 2.39 11.22 -12.89
N GLY A 127 1.51 12.13 -12.48
CA GLY A 127 0.28 11.79 -11.76
C GLY A 127 -0.84 11.18 -12.62
N GLN A 128 -0.61 10.99 -13.93
CA GLN A 128 -1.63 10.50 -14.88
C GLN A 128 -1.18 9.24 -15.64
N LEU A 129 -0.17 8.53 -15.12
CA LEU A 129 0.30 7.31 -15.74
C LEU A 129 -0.74 6.19 -15.66
N LYS A 130 -0.71 5.31 -16.66
CA LYS A 130 -1.68 4.23 -16.81
C LYS A 130 -0.99 2.88 -16.95
N ARG A 131 -1.34 1.91 -16.10
CA ARG A 131 -0.77 0.56 -16.09
C ARG A 131 -0.87 -0.19 -17.42
N PRO A 132 -1.93 -0.05 -18.25
CA PRO A 132 -1.95 -0.68 -19.57
C PRO A 132 -0.81 -0.29 -20.52
N LEU A 133 -0.06 0.79 -20.20
CA LEU A 133 1.12 1.23 -20.96
C LEU A 133 2.44 0.66 -20.39
N LEU A 134 2.34 -0.27 -19.43
CA LEU A 134 3.45 -1.08 -18.93
C LEU A 134 3.40 -2.46 -19.57
N ARG A 135 4.56 -3.14 -19.54
CA ARG A 135 4.59 -4.60 -19.72
C ARG A 135 3.76 -5.28 -18.62
N LYS A 136 3.30 -6.50 -18.89
CA LYS A 136 2.36 -7.23 -18.02
C LYS A 136 2.90 -7.38 -16.59
N GLU A 137 4.18 -7.70 -16.46
CA GLU A 137 4.88 -7.90 -15.20
C GLU A 137 4.89 -6.61 -14.37
N TRP A 138 5.26 -5.48 -14.98
CA TRP A 138 5.26 -4.17 -14.31
C TRP A 138 3.85 -3.66 -14.02
N SER A 139 2.89 -3.94 -14.90
CA SER A 139 1.48 -3.66 -14.63
C SER A 139 0.99 -4.45 -13.41
N PHE A 140 1.39 -5.71 -13.26
CA PHE A 140 1.09 -6.54 -12.09
C PHE A 140 1.75 -5.98 -10.83
N PHE A 141 3.03 -5.60 -10.90
CA PHE A 141 3.77 -4.98 -9.80
C PHE A 141 3.04 -3.77 -9.19
N PHE A 142 2.66 -2.79 -10.03
CA PHE A 142 1.91 -1.64 -9.54
C PHE A 142 0.47 -1.97 -9.17
N ASP A 143 -0.16 -2.99 -9.76
CA ASP A 143 -1.50 -3.43 -9.33
C ASP A 143 -1.48 -3.96 -7.89
N CYS A 144 -0.48 -4.77 -7.53
CA CYS A 144 -0.30 -5.23 -6.15
C CYS A 144 -0.17 -4.07 -5.17
N ILE A 145 0.74 -3.12 -5.44
CA ILE A 145 0.99 -1.97 -4.57
C ILE A 145 -0.27 -1.09 -4.46
N THR A 146 -0.87 -0.72 -5.60
CA THR A 146 -2.04 0.17 -5.62
C THR A 146 -3.26 -0.48 -4.97
N ARG A 147 -3.46 -1.79 -5.10
CA ARG A 147 -4.60 -2.46 -4.47
C ARG A 147 -4.44 -2.69 -2.97
N ALA A 148 -3.20 -2.87 -2.50
CA ALA A 148 -2.90 -3.05 -1.09
C ALA A 148 -2.97 -1.73 -0.31
N PHE A 149 -2.37 -0.66 -0.85
CA PHE A 149 -2.22 0.63 -0.15
C PHE A 149 -3.11 1.76 -0.68
N GLY A 150 -3.81 1.53 -1.79
CA GLY A 150 -4.62 2.55 -2.43
C GLY A 150 -5.88 2.89 -1.64
N LYS A 151 -6.12 4.19 -1.49
CA LYS A 151 -7.36 4.74 -0.91
C LYS A 151 -8.57 4.63 -1.85
N LYS A 152 -8.34 4.25 -3.12
CA LYS A 152 -9.37 4.22 -4.17
C LYS A 152 -9.89 2.80 -4.38
N CYS A 153 -11.17 2.72 -4.71
CA CYS A 153 -11.88 1.49 -5.07
C CYS A 153 -12.25 1.41 -6.57
N THR A 154 -11.86 2.41 -7.34
CA THR A 154 -12.18 2.59 -8.76
C THR A 154 -10.96 3.10 -9.54
N ASN A 155 -11.05 3.10 -10.87
CA ASN A 155 -9.99 3.54 -11.78
C ASN A 155 -8.64 2.83 -11.53
N TRP A 156 -8.69 1.50 -11.52
CA TRP A 156 -7.52 0.67 -11.29
C TRP A 156 -6.44 0.89 -12.36
N ASP A 157 -6.79 1.35 -13.57
CA ASP A 157 -5.80 1.59 -14.61
C ASP A 157 -4.77 2.68 -14.26
N ALA A 158 -5.09 3.60 -13.36
CA ALA A 158 -4.16 4.66 -12.98
C ALA A 158 -3.05 4.13 -12.04
N ILE A 159 -1.85 4.70 -12.16
CA ILE A 159 -0.77 4.52 -11.19
C ILE A 159 -0.71 5.78 -10.31
N PRO A 160 -1.18 5.73 -9.05
CA PRO A 160 -1.09 6.87 -8.15
C PRO A 160 0.36 7.20 -7.81
N THR A 161 0.64 8.47 -7.50
CA THR A 161 1.97 8.93 -7.09
C THR A 161 2.52 8.14 -5.90
N ASP A 162 1.69 7.83 -4.90
CA ASP A 162 2.12 7.04 -3.74
C ASP A 162 2.61 5.64 -4.16
N SER A 163 1.94 5.02 -5.12
CA SER A 163 2.38 3.72 -5.66
C SER A 163 3.67 3.85 -6.46
N LEU A 164 3.91 4.98 -7.14
CA LEU A 164 5.19 5.27 -7.81
C LEU A 164 6.32 5.45 -6.81
N GLN A 165 6.08 6.14 -5.69
CA GLN A 165 7.08 6.31 -4.62
C GLN A 165 7.45 4.96 -3.99
N ILE A 166 6.45 4.15 -3.63
CA ILE A 166 6.69 2.80 -3.10
C ILE A 166 7.44 1.95 -4.14
N GLY A 167 7.00 1.98 -5.40
CA GLY A 167 7.67 1.25 -6.47
C GLY A 167 9.12 1.68 -6.67
N TYR A 168 9.41 2.98 -6.57
CA TYR A 168 10.76 3.51 -6.64
C TYR A 168 11.61 3.02 -5.48
N SER A 169 11.15 3.16 -4.25
CA SER A 169 11.89 2.68 -3.08
C SER A 169 12.22 1.20 -3.19
N LEU A 170 11.27 0.37 -3.58
CA LEU A 170 11.52 -1.06 -3.78
C LEU A 170 12.57 -1.36 -4.86
N LEU A 171 12.66 -0.55 -5.91
CA LEU A 171 13.59 -0.82 -7.01
C LEU A 171 15.00 -0.27 -6.77
N TYR A 172 15.13 0.82 -6.01
CA TYR A 172 16.38 1.57 -5.90
C TYR A 172 16.93 1.69 -4.47
N ASP A 173 16.12 1.49 -3.41
CA ASP A 173 16.63 1.52 -2.03
C ASP A 173 17.38 0.23 -1.65
N PHE A 174 17.26 -0.86 -2.43
CA PHE A 174 18.10 -2.07 -2.28
C PHE A 174 19.58 -1.86 -2.66
N VAL A 175 19.99 -0.65 -3.06
CA VAL A 175 21.33 -0.35 -3.58
C VAL A 175 22.18 0.47 -2.60
N ASN A 176 21.74 0.70 -1.37
CA ASN A 176 22.55 1.36 -0.32
C ASN A 176 22.96 0.41 0.80
#